data_AF-A0A261GQS4-F1
#
_entry.id   AF-A0A261GQS4-F1
#
_cell.length_a   1.000
_cell.length_b   1.000
_cell.length_c   1.000
_cell.angle_alpha   90.00
_cell.angle_beta   90.00
_cell.angle_gamma   90.00
#
_symmetry.space_group_name_H-M   'P 1'
#
loop_
_entity.id
_entity.type
_entity.pdbx_description
1 polymer ?
#
loop_
_entity_poly.entity_id
_entity_poly.type
_entity_poly.pdbx_seq_one_letter_code
_entity_poly.pdbx_strand_id
1 'polypeptide(L)'
;MDNRFLARLVVAFTFFYHGLIPKILFLSPVEVEMIQAHGLGIDAVTVAVTGGVLEIFLALLILIFRQHLWPIWVAMIMLLLLLVDVAIFTPHLLVGAFNPVTTNAAMIGLCMVVLGKANREKQNRGSKESRESR
;
A
#
# COMPACT_ATOMS: atom_id res chain seq x y z
N MET A 1 20.89 9.62 -2.48
CA MET A 1 19.42 9.52 -2.40
C MET A 1 19.09 8.69 -1.18
N ASP A 2 18.28 9.19 -0.24
CA ASP A 2 17.99 8.45 1.00
C ASP A 2 17.19 7.17 0.70
N ASN A 3 17.61 6.03 1.25
CA ASN A 3 16.93 4.74 1.08
C ASN A 3 15.43 4.80 1.44
N ARG A 4 15.04 5.68 2.38
CA ARG A 4 13.62 5.93 2.74
C ARG A 4 12.85 6.64 1.64
N PHE A 5 13.47 7.62 1.00
CA PHE A 5 12.83 8.36 -0.08
C PHE A 5 12.63 7.44 -1.27
N LEU A 6 13.61 6.60 -1.59
CA LEU A 6 13.48 5.58 -2.62
C LEU A 6 12.37 4.59 -2.28
N ALA A 7 12.36 4.02 -1.06
CA ALA A 7 11.30 3.10 -0.64
C ALA A 7 9.91 3.74 -0.72
N ARG A 8 9.77 4.98 -0.26
CA ARG A 8 8.51 5.74 -0.33
C ARG A 8 8.07 6.00 -1.77
N LEU A 9 9.02 6.32 -2.66
CA LEU A 9 8.75 6.52 -4.08
C LEU A 9 8.29 5.22 -4.74
N VAL A 10 8.90 4.09 -4.43
CA VAL A 10 8.48 2.77 -4.95
C VAL A 10 7.09 2.40 -4.43
N VAL A 11 6.80 2.62 -3.14
CA VAL A 11 5.47 2.36 -2.58
C VAL A 11 4.41 3.23 -3.27
N ALA A 12 4.66 4.54 -3.37
CA ALA A 12 3.73 5.44 -4.05
C ALA A 12 3.55 5.09 -5.53
N PHE A 13 4.63 4.79 -6.25
CA PHE A 13 4.58 4.38 -7.64
C PHE A 13 3.72 3.12 -7.82
N THR A 14 3.88 2.13 -6.94
CA THR A 14 3.13 0.87 -7.01
C THR A 14 1.63 1.10 -6.84
N PHE A 15 1.23 1.86 -5.82
CA PHE A 15 -0.18 2.24 -5.63
C PHE A 15 -0.72 3.07 -6.80
N PHE A 16 0.05 4.04 -7.30
CA PHE A 16 -0.35 4.84 -8.44
C PHE A 16 -0.53 3.99 -9.70
N TYR A 17 0.41 3.08 -9.97
CA TYR A 17 0.38 2.20 -11.13
C TYR A 17 -0.81 1.23 -11.07
N HIS A 18 -1.03 0.56 -9.94
CA HIS A 18 -2.18 -0.33 -9.76
C HIS A 18 -3.51 0.41 -9.81
N GLY A 19 -3.57 1.64 -9.30
CA GLY A 19 -4.80 2.42 -9.36
C GLY A 19 -5.10 2.94 -10.76
N LEU A 20 -4.07 3.29 -11.51
CA LEU A 20 -4.24 3.89 -12.83
C LEU A 20 -4.41 2.83 -13.93
N ILE A 21 -3.49 1.85 -13.99
CA ILE A 21 -3.36 0.98 -15.15
C ILE A 21 -4.43 -0.12 -15.14
N PRO A 22 -4.43 -1.09 -14.20
CA PRO A 22 -5.38 -2.20 -14.25
C PRO A 22 -6.80 -1.85 -13.80
N LYS A 23 -7.03 -0.67 -13.20
CA LYS A 23 -8.34 -0.25 -12.67
C LYS A 23 -9.04 0.85 -13.50
N ILE A 24 -8.30 1.86 -13.98
CA ILE A 24 -8.91 3.01 -14.68
C ILE A 24 -8.69 2.92 -16.20
N LEU A 25 -7.43 2.79 -16.65
CA LEU A 25 -7.10 2.85 -18.09
C LEU A 25 -7.38 1.53 -18.80
N PHE A 26 -7.05 0.40 -18.17
CA PHE A 26 -7.18 -0.93 -18.72
C PHE A 26 -7.78 -1.84 -17.67
N LEU A 27 -9.11 -1.80 -17.54
CA LEU A 27 -9.82 -2.62 -16.56
C LEU A 27 -9.47 -4.11 -16.76
N SER A 28 -8.73 -4.66 -15.80
CA SER A 28 -8.17 -6.00 -15.86
C SER A 28 -9.25 -7.06 -15.63
N PRO A 29 -9.21 -8.20 -16.34
CA PRO A 29 -10.08 -9.35 -16.04
C PRO A 29 -9.97 -9.83 -14.58
N VAL A 30 -8.76 -9.76 -14.00
CA VAL A 30 -8.53 -10.16 -12.60
C VAL A 30 -9.24 -9.21 -11.63
N GLU A 31 -9.27 -7.92 -11.92
CA GLU A 31 -9.98 -6.94 -11.10
C GLU A 31 -11.49 -7.16 -11.17
N VAL A 32 -12.02 -7.41 -12.38
CA VAL A 32 -13.43 -7.75 -12.57
C VAL A 32 -13.81 -9.02 -11.83
N GLU A 33 -12.98 -10.06 -11.91
CA GLU A 33 -13.17 -11.31 -11.19
C GLU A 33 -13.23 -11.10 -9.68
N MET A 34 -12.27 -10.35 -9.12
CA MET A 34 -12.24 -10.03 -7.69
C MET A 34 -13.51 -9.30 -7.24
N ILE A 35 -13.97 -8.31 -8.03
CA ILE A 35 -15.18 -7.55 -7.70
C ILE A 35 -16.43 -8.41 -7.81
N GLN A 36 -16.54 -9.23 -8.86
CA GLN A 36 -17.70 -10.11 -9.07
C GLN A 36 -17.78 -11.21 -8.00
N ALA A 37 -16.65 -11.67 -7.47
CA ALA A 37 -16.59 -12.66 -6.39
C ALA A 37 -17.30 -12.19 -5.11
N HIS A 38 -17.45 -10.88 -4.90
CA HIS A 38 -18.18 -10.32 -3.77
C HIS A 38 -19.71 -10.40 -3.91
N GLY A 39 -20.25 -10.60 -5.12
CA GLY A 39 -21.69 -10.76 -5.36
C GLY A 39 -22.55 -9.53 -5.02
N LEU A 40 -21.96 -8.32 -4.97
CA LEU A 40 -22.62 -7.10 -4.50
C LEU A 40 -23.67 -6.53 -5.48
N GLY A 41 -23.75 -7.05 -6.71
CA GLY A 41 -24.64 -6.55 -7.76
C GLY A 41 -24.31 -5.14 -8.27
N ILE A 42 -23.17 -4.58 -7.85
CA ILE A 42 -22.64 -3.30 -8.32
C ILE A 42 -21.82 -3.55 -9.58
N ASP A 43 -21.89 -2.62 -10.52
CA ASP A 43 -21.07 -2.63 -11.72
C ASP A 43 -19.56 -2.65 -11.39
N ALA A 44 -18.83 -3.58 -12.02
CA ALA A 44 -17.42 -3.81 -11.75
C ALA A 44 -16.57 -2.58 -12.11
N VAL A 45 -16.93 -1.84 -13.17
CA VAL A 45 -16.19 -0.63 -13.58
C VAL A 45 -16.27 0.42 -12.49
N THR A 46 -17.46 0.62 -11.91
CA THR A 46 -17.66 1.62 -10.84
C THR A 46 -16.84 1.31 -9.61
N VAL A 47 -16.81 0.05 -9.17
CA VAL A 47 -16.02 -0.39 -8.00
C VAL A 47 -14.52 -0.26 -8.30
N ALA A 48 -14.08 -0.72 -9.48
CA ALA A 48 -12.68 -0.66 -9.89
C ALA A 48 -12.17 0.79 -9.99
N VAL A 49 -12.93 1.69 -10.63
CA VAL A 49 -12.56 3.11 -10.75
C VAL A 49 -12.50 3.76 -9.37
N THR A 50 -13.45 3.46 -8.49
CA THR A 50 -13.44 3.98 -7.11
C THR A 50 -12.19 3.51 -6.36
N GLY A 51 -11.88 2.21 -6.42
CA GLY A 51 -10.65 1.65 -5.84
C GLY A 51 -9.39 2.28 -6.44
N GLY A 52 -9.35 2.47 -7.76
CA GLY A 52 -8.21 3.06 -8.46
C GLY A 52 -7.96 4.52 -8.08
N VAL A 53 -9.03 5.32 -7.94
CA VAL A 53 -8.94 6.70 -7.45
C VAL A 53 -8.41 6.74 -6.02
N LEU A 54 -8.87 5.85 -5.14
CA LEU A 54 -8.39 5.75 -3.75
C LEU A 54 -6.90 5.37 -3.69
N GLU A 55 -6.45 4.44 -4.53
CA GLU A 55 -5.04 4.04 -4.62
C GLU A 55 -4.15 5.19 -5.13
N ILE A 56 -4.59 5.90 -6.18
CA ILE A 56 -3.88 7.08 -6.69
C ILE A 56 -3.83 8.18 -5.62
N PHE A 57 -4.94 8.42 -4.93
CA PHE A 57 -5.00 9.40 -3.85
C PHE A 57 -4.02 9.03 -2.72
N LEU A 58 -3.98 7.76 -2.30
CA LEU A 58 -3.03 7.28 -1.31
C LEU A 58 -1.58 7.44 -1.79
N ALA A 59 -1.29 7.15 -3.05
CA ALA A 59 0.05 7.38 -3.63
C ALA A 59 0.46 8.85 -3.53
N LEU A 60 -0.45 9.78 -3.89
CA LEU A 60 -0.21 11.21 -3.77
C LEU A 60 -0.02 11.63 -2.31
N LEU A 61 -0.83 11.12 -1.37
CA LEU A 61 -0.65 11.37 0.06
C LEU A 61 0.72 10.92 0.56
N ILE A 62 1.18 9.73 0.14
CA ILE A 62 2.50 9.20 0.50
C ILE A 62 3.62 10.14 0.02
N LEU A 63 3.47 10.75 -1.17
CA LEU A 63 4.44 11.69 -1.74
C LEU A 63 4.33 13.11 -1.16
N ILE A 64 3.14 13.61 -0.86
CA ILE A 64 2.95 14.96 -0.32
C ILE A 64 3.37 15.00 1.15
N PHE A 65 2.89 14.06 1.96
CA PHE A 65 3.13 14.01 3.40
C PHE A 65 4.41 13.26 3.76
N ARG A 66 5.54 13.71 3.19
CA ARG A 66 6.86 13.07 3.36
C ARG A 66 7.35 13.05 4.80
N GLN A 67 7.00 14.09 5.56
CA GLN A 67 7.37 14.27 6.95
C GLN A 67 6.52 13.40 7.90
N HIS A 68 5.35 12.95 7.46
CA HIS A 68 4.46 12.11 8.26
C HIS A 68 4.53 10.64 7.85
N LEU A 69 4.35 9.76 8.84
CA LEU A 69 4.35 8.30 8.65
C LEU A 69 2.94 7.71 8.55
N TRP A 70 1.90 8.49 8.87
CA TRP A 70 0.51 8.00 8.82
C TRP A 70 0.12 7.44 7.44
N PRO A 71 0.52 8.01 6.27
CA PRO A 71 0.13 7.45 4.98
C PRO A 71 0.76 6.08 4.73
N ILE A 72 1.95 5.83 5.30
CA ILE A 72 2.64 4.54 5.21
C ILE A 72 1.91 3.48 6.05
N TRP A 73 1.39 3.85 7.22
CA TRP A 73 0.56 2.96 8.03
C TRP A 73 -0.76 2.61 7.34
N VAL A 74 -1.42 3.60 6.74
CA VAL A 74 -2.63 3.36 5.93
C VAL A 74 -2.32 2.43 4.76
N ALA A 75 -1.21 2.63 4.06
CA ALA A 75 -0.76 1.73 3.00
C ALA A 75 -0.54 0.29 3.50
N MET A 76 0.12 0.09 4.64
CA MET A 76 0.29 -1.26 5.22
C MET A 76 -1.05 -1.92 5.55
N ILE A 77 -1.98 -1.18 6.15
CA ILE A 77 -3.31 -1.71 6.49
C ILE A 77 -4.06 -2.09 5.20
N MET A 78 -4.04 -1.23 4.18
CA MET A 78 -4.67 -1.52 2.89
C MET A 78 -4.09 -2.76 2.21
N LEU A 79 -2.76 -2.92 2.21
CA LEU A 79 -2.10 -4.12 1.65
C LEU A 79 -2.54 -5.40 2.37
N LEU A 80 -2.66 -5.35 3.71
CA LEU A 80 -3.13 -6.49 4.49
C LEU A 80 -4.61 -6.80 4.23
N LEU A 81 -5.47 -5.78 4.18
CA LEU A 81 -6.89 -5.94 3.88
C LEU A 81 -7.10 -6.51 2.48
N LEU A 82 -6.41 -5.98 1.47
CA LEU A 82 -6.46 -6.50 0.10
C LEU A 82 -5.97 -7.96 0.02
N LEU A 83 -4.93 -8.32 0.77
CA LEU A 83 -4.45 -9.70 0.79
C LEU A 83 -5.46 -10.66 1.44
N VAL A 84 -6.08 -10.25 2.54
CA VAL A 84 -7.14 -11.03 3.20
C VAL A 84 -8.35 -11.15 2.29
N ASP A 85 -8.72 -10.08 1.59
CA ASP A 85 -9.81 -10.05 0.62
C ASP A 85 -9.62 -11.10 -0.49
N VAL A 86 -8.47 -11.07 -1.16
CA VAL A 86 -8.09 -12.07 -2.17
C VAL A 86 -8.13 -13.48 -1.58
N ALA A 87 -7.62 -13.66 -0.36
CA ALA A 87 -7.58 -14.98 0.26
C ALA A 87 -8.97 -15.56 0.56
N ILE A 88 -9.97 -14.72 0.77
CA ILE A 88 -11.35 -15.14 1.05
C ILE A 88 -12.13 -15.35 -0.26
N PHE A 89 -12.08 -14.38 -1.18
CA PHE A 89 -12.96 -14.35 -2.35
C PHE A 89 -12.35 -14.96 -3.61
N THR A 90 -11.03 -14.88 -3.79
CA THR A 90 -10.33 -15.35 -5.00
C THR A 90 -9.03 -16.10 -4.65
N PRO A 91 -9.09 -17.14 -3.80
CA PRO A 91 -7.90 -17.79 -3.23
C PRO A 91 -6.96 -18.43 -4.27
N HIS A 92 -7.49 -18.80 -5.44
CA HIS A 92 -6.68 -19.38 -6.52
C HIS A 92 -5.63 -18.38 -7.07
N LEU A 93 -5.85 -17.06 -6.92
CA LEU A 93 -4.87 -16.04 -7.30
C LEU A 93 -3.63 -16.05 -6.41
N LEU A 94 -3.69 -16.62 -5.20
CA LEU A 94 -2.57 -16.67 -4.26
C LEU A 94 -1.44 -17.59 -4.71
N VAL A 95 -1.74 -18.59 -5.55
CA VAL A 95 -0.76 -19.60 -6.00
C VAL A 95 -0.24 -19.33 -7.42
N GLY A 96 -0.67 -18.22 -8.04
CA GLY A 96 -0.16 -17.80 -9.35
C GLY A 96 1.34 -17.48 -9.33
N ALA A 97 1.99 -17.56 -10.49
CA ALA A 97 3.42 -17.20 -10.63
C ALA A 97 3.68 -15.72 -10.30
N PHE A 98 2.69 -14.86 -10.56
CA PHE A 98 2.66 -13.46 -10.15
C PHE A 98 1.45 -13.27 -9.24
N ASN A 99 1.62 -13.54 -7.94
CA ASN A 99 0.51 -13.56 -6.99
C ASN A 99 0.49 -12.32 -6.08
N PRO A 100 -0.68 -12.01 -5.49
CA PRO A 100 -0.83 -10.92 -4.53
C PRO A 100 0.01 -11.10 -3.26
N VAL A 101 0.33 -12.34 -2.84
CA VAL A 101 1.13 -12.58 -1.63
C VAL A 101 2.52 -11.95 -1.77
N THR A 102 3.21 -12.23 -2.87
CA THR A 102 4.58 -11.74 -3.08
C THR A 102 4.63 -10.22 -3.22
N THR A 103 3.66 -9.63 -3.93
CA THR A 103 3.59 -8.18 -4.15
C THR A 103 3.28 -7.44 -2.84
N ASN A 104 2.30 -7.92 -2.07
CA ASN A 104 1.96 -7.31 -0.78
C ASN A 104 3.10 -7.46 0.23
N ALA A 105 3.76 -8.62 0.31
CA ALA A 105 4.90 -8.83 1.21
C ALA A 105 6.07 -7.89 0.89
N ALA A 106 6.43 -7.74 -0.40
CA ALA A 106 7.47 -6.83 -0.84
C ALA A 106 7.14 -5.36 -0.48
N MET A 107 5.90 -4.95 -0.75
CA MET A 107 5.41 -3.60 -0.44
C MET A 107 5.39 -3.31 1.07
N ILE A 108 4.95 -4.27 1.88
CA ILE A 108 5.01 -4.18 3.34
C ILE A 108 6.47 -4.04 3.81
N GLY A 109 7.40 -4.80 3.23
CA GLY A 109 8.83 -4.67 3.50
C GLY A 109 9.36 -3.26 3.22
N LEU A 110 8.97 -2.65 2.10
CA LEU A 110 9.31 -1.26 1.78
C LEU A 110 8.70 -0.26 2.78
N CYS A 111 7.45 -0.47 3.20
CA CYS A 111 6.84 0.32 4.27
C CYS A 111 7.66 0.23 5.57
N MET A 112 8.13 -0.96 5.96
CA MET A 112 9.00 -1.12 7.12
C MET A 112 10.33 -0.37 6.98
N VAL A 113 10.94 -0.34 5.78
CA VAL A 113 12.15 0.46 5.52
C VAL A 113 11.89 1.96 5.75
N VAL A 114 10.72 2.47 5.34
CA VAL A 114 10.35 3.87 5.58
C VAL A 114 10.17 4.17 7.08
N LEU A 115 9.60 3.21 7.84
CA LEU A 115 9.32 3.31 9.27
C LEU A 115 10.57 3.14 10.16
N GLY A 116 11.52 2.27 9.78
CA GLY A 116 12.63 1.82 10.64
C GLY A 116 13.58 2.91 11.14
N LYS A 117 13.74 4.04 10.42
CA LYS A 117 14.55 5.19 10.90
C LYS A 117 13.78 6.13 11.83
N ALA A 118 12.46 6.22 11.73
CA ALA A 118 11.68 7.10 12.61
C ALA A 118 11.76 6.67 14.08
N ASN A 119 11.85 5.36 14.34
CA ASN A 119 12.08 4.84 15.69
C ASN A 119 13.47 5.23 16.23
N ARG A 120 14.50 5.28 15.38
CA ARG A 120 15.86 5.67 15.81
C ARG A 120 15.97 7.16 16.16
N GLU A 121 15.27 8.04 15.45
CA GLU A 121 15.21 9.47 15.76
C GLU A 121 14.46 9.76 17.07
N LYS A 122 13.32 9.10 17.31
CA LYS A 122 12.59 9.19 18.59
C LYS A 122 13.43 8.67 19.77
N GLN A 123 14.11 7.54 19.60
CA GLN A 123 14.97 6.94 20.63
C GLN A 123 16.17 7.83 20.98
N ASN A 124 16.79 8.47 19.98
CA ASN A 124 17.90 9.40 20.21
C ASN A 124 17.47 10.71 20.90
N ARG A 125 16.25 11.22 20.66
CA ARG A 125 15.73 12.40 21.37
C ARG A 125 15.44 12.11 22.84
N GLY A 126 14.74 11.02 23.16
CA GLY A 126 14.46 10.65 24.56
C GLY A 126 15.74 10.36 25.39
N SER A 127 16.79 9.83 24.76
CA SER A 127 18.09 9.64 25.41
C SER A 127 18.84 10.95 25.69
N LYS A 128 18.61 12.03 24.92
CA LYS A 128 19.22 13.35 25.17
C LYS A 128 18.51 14.08 26.31
N GLU A 129 17.19 14.12 26.29
CA GLU A 129 16.38 14.74 27.35
C GLU A 129 16.61 14.08 28.73
N SER A 130 16.84 12.77 28.77
CA SER A 130 17.20 12.04 30.00
C SER A 130 18.62 12.33 30.52
N ARG A 131 19.51 12.87 29.68
CA ARG A 131 20.88 13.26 30.05
C ARG A 131 20.96 14.73 30.49
N GLU A 132 20.12 15.60 29.92
CA GLU A 132 20.05 17.03 30.28
C GLU A 132 19.28 17.27 31.59
N SER A 133 18.53 16.28 32.06
CA SER A 133 17.77 16.32 33.32
C SER A 133 18.50 15.71 34.53
N ARG A 134 19.76 15.27 34.37
CA ARG A 134 20.64 14.80 35.45
C ARG A 134 21.79 15.78 35.66
#